data_AF-A0A8S3JYL5-F1
#
_entry.id   AF-A0A8S3JYL5-F1
#
_cell.length_a   1.000
_cell.length_b   1.000
_cell.length_c   1.000
_cell.angle_alpha   90.00
_cell.angle_beta   90.00
_cell.angle_gamma   90.00
#
_symmetry.space_group_name_H-M   'P 1'
#
loop_
_entity.id
_entity.type
_entity.pdbx_description
1 polymer ?
#
loop_
_entity_poly.entity_id
_entity_poly.type
_entity_poly.pdbx_seq_one_letter_code
_entity_poly.pdbx_strand_id
1 'polypeptide(L)'
;IHPNDHESMKIVASIYAESSDHDKRDKAREYLKKVTQHDPNDIDSWIQLAEILEGVDLQASLDAYMTASKLIRDMHHKDTPMEMLNNMGSLHYRLNNYEESRKCFEQGIL
;
A
#
# COMPACT_ATOMS: atom_id res chain seq x y z
N ILE A 1 14.21 19.99 5.66
CA ILE A 1 12.89 19.49 5.19
C ILE A 1 11.95 19.61 6.38
N HIS A 2 10.82 20.32 6.24
CA HIS A 2 9.93 20.66 7.36
C HIS A 2 8.92 19.54 7.60
N PRO A 3 8.60 19.14 8.85
CA PRO A 3 7.61 18.10 9.15
C PRO A 3 6.23 18.34 8.51
N ASN A 4 5.81 19.60 8.37
CA ASN A 4 4.54 19.98 7.73
C ASN A 4 4.48 19.71 6.22
N ASP A 5 5.64 19.52 5.55
CA ASP A 5 5.70 19.28 4.11
C ASP A 5 5.19 17.87 3.77
N HIS A 6 5.50 16.86 4.60
CA HIS A 6 5.08 15.48 4.37
C HIS A 6 3.58 15.26 4.61
N GLU A 7 3.03 15.85 5.68
CA GLU A 7 1.57 15.81 5.91
C GLU A 7 0.80 16.50 4.78
N SER A 8 1.32 17.64 4.28
CA SER A 8 0.74 18.31 3.11
C SER A 8 0.84 17.43 1.86
N MET A 9 1.97 16.73 1.66
CA MET A 9 2.15 15.78 0.55
C MET A 9 1.19 14.59 0.65
N LYS A 10 0.92 14.05 1.84
CA LYS A 10 -0.07 12.98 2.05
C LYS A 10 -1.46 13.44 1.61
N ILE A 11 -1.92 14.58 2.12
CA ILE A 11 -3.24 15.12 1.76
C ILE A 11 -3.37 15.33 0.25
N VAL A 12 -2.36 15.94 -0.38
CA VAL A 12 -2.36 16.15 -1.83
C VAL A 12 -2.35 14.83 -2.59
N ALA A 13 -1.57 13.84 -2.12
CA ALA A 13 -1.52 12.53 -2.73
C ALA A 13 -2.88 11.81 -2.67
N SER A 14 -3.55 11.81 -1.52
CA SER A 14 -4.88 11.19 -1.38
C SER A 14 -5.90 11.84 -2.34
N ILE A 15 -5.91 13.17 -2.45
CA ILE A 15 -6.80 13.89 -3.39
C ILE A 15 -6.47 13.54 -4.85
N TYR A 16 -5.18 13.45 -5.18
CA TYR A 16 -4.75 13.16 -6.54
C TYR A 16 -4.96 11.69 -6.94
N ALA A 17 -4.93 10.78 -5.97
CA ALA A 17 -5.19 9.34 -6.17
C ALA A 17 -6.61 9.08 -6.68
N GLU A 18 -7.58 9.85 -6.20
CA GLU A 18 -8.99 9.76 -6.61
C GLU A 18 -9.29 10.45 -7.95
N SER A 19 -8.31 11.14 -8.55
CA SER A 19 -8.52 11.87 -9.79
C SER A 19 -8.62 10.93 -11.00
N SER A 20 -9.54 11.24 -11.92
CA SER A 20 -9.57 10.59 -13.25
C SER A 20 -8.38 10.97 -14.13
N ASP A 21 -7.65 12.03 -13.76
CA ASP A 21 -6.46 12.53 -14.45
C ASP A 21 -5.26 11.62 -14.18
N HIS A 22 -4.68 11.07 -15.25
CA HIS A 22 -3.50 10.21 -15.16
C HIS A 22 -2.28 10.93 -14.56
N ASP A 23 -2.02 12.17 -14.95
CA ASP A 23 -0.84 12.92 -14.48
C ASP A 23 -0.93 13.20 -12.98
N LYS A 24 -2.15 13.44 -12.47
CA LYS A 24 -2.37 13.61 -11.03
C LYS A 24 -2.14 12.31 -10.28
N ARG A 25 -2.66 11.19 -10.77
CA ARG A 25 -2.40 9.88 -10.15
C ARG A 25 -0.90 9.54 -10.16
N ASP A 26 -0.18 9.92 -11.20
CA ASP A 26 1.27 9.72 -11.28
C ASP A 26 2.02 10.52 -10.21
N LYS A 27 1.64 11.78 -10.01
CA LYS A 27 2.18 12.62 -8.93
C LYS A 27 1.81 12.10 -7.54
N ALA A 28 0.59 11.58 -7.35
CA ALA A 28 0.19 10.95 -6.09
C ALA A 28 1.12 9.80 -5.71
N ARG A 29 1.45 8.92 -6.68
CA ARG A 29 2.40 7.82 -6.48
C ARG A 29 3.79 8.32 -6.10
N GLU A 30 4.28 9.36 -6.78
CA GLU A 30 5.59 9.95 -6.46
C GLU A 30 5.62 10.54 -5.04
N TYR A 31 4.57 11.25 -4.64
CA TYR A 31 4.47 11.82 -3.30
C TYR A 31 4.38 10.76 -2.22
N LEU A 32 3.53 9.73 -2.38
CA LEU A 32 3.44 8.62 -1.43
C LEU A 32 4.77 7.86 -1.32
N LYS A 33 5.48 7.67 -2.42
CA LYS A 33 6.82 7.07 -2.41
C LYS A 33 7.83 7.93 -1.64
N LYS A 34 7.77 9.26 -1.76
CA LYS A 34 8.63 10.17 -0.97
C LYS A 34 8.28 10.14 0.51
N VAL A 35 6.99 10.10 0.84
CA VAL A 35 6.52 10.03 2.23
C VAL A 35 7.01 8.73 2.88
N THR A 36 6.81 7.58 2.23
CA THR A 36 7.28 6.27 2.74
C THR A 36 8.80 6.16 2.86
N GLN A 37 9.56 6.91 2.06
CA GLN A 37 11.03 7.00 2.21
C GLN A 37 11.44 7.87 3.40
N HIS A 38 10.69 8.93 3.68
CA HIS A 38 10.98 9.86 4.78
C HIS A 38 10.50 9.30 6.13
N ASP A 39 9.29 8.74 6.17
CA ASP A 39 8.70 8.07 7.32
C ASP A 39 8.39 6.60 6.97
N PRO A 40 9.37 5.70 7.11
CA PRO A 40 9.19 4.29 6.76
C PRO A 40 8.26 3.55 7.73
N ASN A 41 7.88 4.16 8.86
CA ASN A 41 6.98 3.57 9.84
C ASN A 41 5.52 4.02 9.65
N ASP A 42 5.24 4.88 8.66
CA ASP A 42 3.89 5.33 8.34
C ASP A 42 3.11 4.23 7.59
N ILE A 43 2.41 3.40 8.36
CA ILE A 43 1.58 2.29 7.86
C ILE A 43 0.54 2.79 6.86
N ASP A 44 -0.13 3.91 7.13
CA ASP A 44 -1.21 4.42 6.29
C ASP A 44 -0.69 4.88 4.92
N SER A 45 0.52 5.45 4.88
CA SER A 45 1.15 5.83 3.61
C SER A 45 1.57 4.61 2.78
N TRP A 46 2.02 3.52 3.42
CA TRP A 46 2.30 2.27 2.71
C TRP A 46 1.04 1.62 2.14
N ILE A 47 -0.07 1.63 2.89
CA ILE A 47 -1.36 1.11 2.42
C ILE A 47 -1.85 1.91 1.21
N GLN A 48 -1.87 3.24 1.31
CA GLN A 48 -2.29 4.10 0.19
C GLN A 48 -1.39 3.95 -1.03
N LEU A 49 -0.07 3.80 -0.82
CA LEU A 49 0.86 3.53 -1.92
C LEU A 49 0.55 2.20 -2.60
N ALA A 50 0.22 1.15 -1.83
CA ALA A 50 -0.14 -0.15 -2.38
C ALA A 50 -1.41 -0.08 -3.23
N GLU A 51 -2.46 0.55 -2.72
CA GLU A 51 -3.76 0.70 -3.40
C GLU A 51 -3.63 1.40 -4.76
N ILE A 52 -2.90 2.52 -4.82
CA ILE A 52 -2.73 3.25 -6.08
C ILE A 52 -1.83 2.50 -7.09
N LEU A 53 -1.04 1.53 -6.63
CA LEU A 53 -0.18 0.71 -7.49
C LEU A 53 -0.89 -0.54 -8.05
N GLU A 54 -2.03 -0.98 -7.50
CA GLU A 54 -2.70 -2.24 -7.90
C GLU A 54 -3.05 -2.33 -9.40
N GLY A 55 -3.29 -1.18 -10.05
CA GLY A 55 -3.59 -1.08 -11.48
C GLY A 55 -2.38 -0.79 -12.36
N VAL A 56 -1.21 -0.54 -11.78
CA VAL A 56 -0.03 0.01 -12.46
C VAL A 56 1.17 -0.93 -12.36
N ASP A 57 1.50 -1.37 -11.14
CA ASP A 57 2.62 -2.24 -10.85
C ASP A 57 2.24 -3.20 -9.71
N LEU A 58 1.93 -4.44 -10.09
CA LEU A 58 1.43 -5.46 -9.17
C LEU A 58 2.46 -5.84 -8.12
N GLN A 59 3.74 -5.91 -8.52
CA GLN A 59 4.81 -6.31 -7.61
C GLN A 59 5.07 -5.19 -6.60
N ALA A 60 5.16 -3.94 -7.07
CA ALA A 60 5.36 -2.81 -6.17
C ALA A 60 4.18 -2.60 -5.20
N SER A 61 2.95 -2.84 -5.66
CA SER A 61 1.75 -2.85 -4.81
C SER A 61 1.85 -3.91 -3.71
N LEU A 62 2.21 -5.14 -4.09
CA LEU A 62 2.38 -6.25 -3.16
C LEU A 62 3.49 -5.97 -2.13
N ASP A 63 4.63 -5.43 -2.57
CA ASP A 63 5.75 -5.07 -1.69
C ASP A 63 5.37 -3.99 -0.66
N ALA A 64 4.56 -3.02 -1.07
CA ALA A 64 4.04 -1.98 -0.18
C ALA A 64 3.09 -2.58 0.87
N TYR A 65 2.16 -3.46 0.48
CA TYR A 65 1.30 -4.17 1.44
C TYR A 65 2.08 -5.07 2.39
N MET A 66 3.09 -5.80 1.91
CA MET A 66 3.95 -6.61 2.78
C MET A 66 4.69 -5.76 3.81
N THR A 67 5.11 -4.55 3.42
CA THR A 67 5.76 -3.59 4.34
C THR A 67 4.76 -3.10 5.39
N ALA A 68 3.55 -2.70 5.00
CA ALA A 68 2.49 -2.30 5.93
C ALA A 68 2.13 -3.44 6.92
N SER A 69 1.92 -4.66 6.42
CA SER A 69 1.65 -5.86 7.23
C SER A 69 2.76 -6.12 8.26
N LYS A 70 4.03 -6.01 7.85
CA LYS A 70 5.16 -6.14 8.75
C LYS A 70 5.14 -5.09 9.86
N LEU A 71 4.90 -3.82 9.52
CA LEU A 71 4.83 -2.73 10.49
C LEU A 71 3.67 -2.90 11.48
N ILE A 72 2.50 -3.32 11.01
CA ILE A 72 1.34 -3.62 11.88
C ILE A 72 1.70 -4.67 12.92
N ARG A 73 2.33 -5.77 12.49
CA ARG A 73 2.77 -6.83 13.41
C ARG A 73 3.84 -6.33 14.38
N ASP A 74 4.84 -5.63 13.86
CA ASP A 74 6.02 -5.23 14.64
C ASP A 74 5.71 -4.10 15.64
N MET A 75 4.83 -3.16 15.29
CA MET A 75 4.50 -1.97 16.10
C MET A 75 3.21 -2.11 16.92
N HIS A 76 2.23 -2.84 16.41
CA HIS A 76 0.92 -2.97 17.06
C HIS A 76 0.62 -4.36 17.60
N HIS A 77 1.47 -5.35 17.30
CA HIS A 77 1.26 -6.76 17.68
C HIS A 77 -0.10 -7.29 17.22
N LYS A 78 -0.53 -6.84 16.03
CA LYS A 78 -1.77 -7.25 15.38
C LYS A 78 -1.47 -8.04 14.12
N ASP A 79 -2.41 -8.90 13.76
CA ASP A 79 -2.39 -9.58 12.46
C ASP A 79 -2.74 -8.61 11.33
N THR A 80 -2.40 -9.02 10.11
CA THR A 80 -2.75 -8.28 8.90
C THR A 80 -4.27 -8.18 8.76
N PRO A 81 -4.84 -6.98 8.53
CA PRO A 81 -6.27 -6.82 8.30
C PRO A 81 -6.79 -7.69 7.14
N MET A 82 -8.03 -8.17 7.25
CA MET A 82 -8.63 -9.08 6.27
C MET A 82 -8.74 -8.46 4.87
N GLU A 83 -9.05 -7.16 4.78
CA GLU A 83 -9.14 -6.42 3.53
C GLU A 83 -7.79 -6.39 2.81
N MET A 84 -6.72 -6.19 3.57
CA MET A 84 -5.35 -6.21 3.05
C MET A 84 -4.93 -7.62 2.61
N LEU A 85 -5.26 -8.66 3.39
CA LEU A 85 -5.02 -10.04 2.99
C LEU A 85 -5.73 -10.40 1.69
N ASN A 86 -6.96 -9.94 1.50
CA ASN A 86 -7.71 -10.15 0.26
C ASN A 86 -7.03 -9.46 -0.94
N ASN A 87 -6.58 -8.22 -0.78
CA ASN A 87 -5.87 -7.49 -1.83
C ASN A 87 -4.53 -8.16 -2.18
N MET A 88 -3.74 -8.54 -1.16
CA MET A 88 -2.51 -9.32 -1.36
C MET A 88 -2.77 -10.65 -2.07
N GLY A 89 -3.84 -11.36 -1.70
CA GLY A 89 -4.25 -12.61 -2.35
C GLY A 89 -4.59 -12.42 -3.83
N SER A 90 -5.32 -11.34 -4.16
CA SER A 90 -5.64 -10.95 -5.54
C SER A 90 -4.38 -10.59 -6.34
N LEU A 91 -3.46 -9.83 -5.75
CA LEU A 91 -2.18 -9.47 -6.37
C LEU A 91 -1.32 -10.71 -6.65
N HIS A 92 -1.18 -11.61 -5.67
CA HIS A 92 -0.49 -12.88 -5.87
C HIS A 92 -1.12 -13.70 -6.99
N TYR A 93 -2.45 -13.78 -7.07
CA TYR A 93 -3.14 -14.48 -8.15
C TYR A 93 -2.81 -13.91 -9.52
N ARG A 94 -2.88 -12.57 -9.67
CA ARG A 94 -2.57 -11.84 -10.92
C ARG A 94 -1.10 -11.97 -11.33
N LEU A 95 -0.21 -12.19 -10.35
CA LEU A 95 1.22 -12.48 -10.56
C LEU A 95 1.50 -13.98 -10.81
N ASN A 96 0.47 -14.83 -10.86
CA ASN A 96 0.56 -16.30 -10.98
C ASN A 96 1.21 -17.00 -9.78
N ASN A 97 1.27 -16.33 -8.62
CA ASN A 97 1.75 -16.87 -7.34
C ASN A 97 0.60 -17.59 -6.61
N TYR A 98 0.05 -18.64 -7.20
CA TYR A 98 -1.21 -19.24 -6.76
C TYR A 98 -1.16 -19.83 -5.33
N GLU A 99 -0.01 -20.37 -4.91
CA GLU A 99 0.12 -20.90 -3.54
C GLU A 99 0.04 -19.80 -2.49
N GLU A 100 0.73 -18.68 -2.70
CA GLU A 100 0.67 -17.53 -1.78
C GLU A 100 -0.70 -16.86 -1.82
N SER A 101 -1.31 -16.75 -3.01
CA SER A 101 -2.69 -16.27 -3.15
C SER A 101 -3.66 -17.09 -2.28
N ARG A 102 -3.57 -18.42 -2.35
CA ARG A 102 -4.38 -19.31 -1.53
C ARG A 102 -4.13 -19.11 -0.03
N LYS A 103 -2.87 -18.99 0.41
CA LYS A 103 -2.55 -18.75 1.82
C LYS A 103 -3.15 -17.44 2.33
N CYS A 104 -3.08 -16.36 1.54
CA CYS A 104 -3.70 -15.09 1.88
C CYS A 104 -5.21 -15.22 2.08
N PHE A 105 -5.91 -15.91 1.17
CA PHE A 105 -7.35 -16.11 1.30
C PHE A 105 -7.74 -17.03 2.46
N GLU A 106 -6.95 -18.07 2.74
CA GLU A 106 -7.18 -18.94 3.91
C GLU A 106 -7.00 -18.18 5.23
N GLN A 107 -6.01 -17.28 5.31
CA GLN A 107 -5.81 -16.42 6.47
C GLN A 107 -6.93 -15.38 6.63
N GLY A 108 -7.53 -14.90 5.54
CA GLY A 108 -8.62 -13.91 5.57
C GLY A 108 -10.00 -14.47 5.97
N ILE A 109 -10.11 -15.79 6.20
CA ILE A 109 -11.37 -16.49 6.56
C ILE A 109 -11.41 -16.89 8.05
N LEU A 110 -10.24 -16.92 8.72
CA LEU A 110 -10.07 -17.31 10.12
C LEU A 110 -10.25 -16.12 11.07
#